data_AF-A0A3A8ZK24-F1
#
_entry.id   AF-A0A3A8ZK24-F1
#
_cell.length_a   1.000
_cell.length_b   1.000
_cell.length_c   1.000
_cell.angle_alpha   90.00
_cell.angle_beta   90.00
_cell.angle_gamma   90.00
#
_symmetry.space_group_name_H-M   'P 1'
#
loop_
_entity.id
_entity.type
_entity.pdbx_description
1 polymer ?
#
loop_
_entity_poly.entity_id
_entity_poly.type
_entity_poly.pdbx_seq_one_letter_code
_entity_poly.pdbx_strand_id
1 'polypeptide(L)'
;VLPKSETAKGLAYSINQEEYLKVFLTDGEVPIDDSASERALRNFTIGRKNWVTINTVRGAQASAVIYSLTETARANNLNVYYYIKHLLTELPRLIYENGSIEQSLLEPFMPWSETLPADCYSKRRK
;
A
#
# COMPACT_ATOMS: atom_id res chain seq x y z
N VAL A 1 -24.58 21.66 20.44
CA VAL A 1 -24.05 22.00 19.10
C VAL A 1 -25.24 22.22 18.17
N LEU A 2 -25.26 23.28 17.36
CA LEU A 2 -26.38 23.53 16.43
C LEU A 2 -26.46 22.38 15.39
N PRO A 3 -27.62 21.76 15.16
CA PRO A 3 -27.73 20.52 14.36
C PRO A 3 -27.20 20.60 12.92
N LYS A 4 -27.17 21.81 12.33
CA LYS A 4 -26.68 22.04 10.95
C LYS A 4 -25.26 22.63 10.88
N SER A 5 -24.58 22.81 12.00
CA SER A 5 -23.21 23.33 12.02
C SER A 5 -22.20 22.30 11.51
N GLU A 6 -21.05 22.75 11.02
CA GLU A 6 -19.94 21.87 10.61
C GLU A 6 -19.47 20.98 11.77
N THR A 7 -19.46 21.51 13.00
CA THR A 7 -19.16 20.73 14.21
C THR A 7 -20.16 19.58 14.41
N ALA A 8 -21.46 19.82 14.19
CA ALA A 8 -22.47 18.76 14.31
C ALA A 8 -22.29 17.69 13.24
N LYS A 9 -21.93 18.08 12.01
CA LYS A 9 -21.61 17.13 10.93
C LYS A 9 -20.40 16.27 11.27
N GLY A 10 -19.32 16.87 11.78
CA GLY A 10 -18.12 16.15 12.22
C GLY A 10 -18.42 15.15 13.34
N LEU A 11 -19.21 15.56 14.34
CA LEU A 11 -19.61 14.66 15.43
C LEU A 11 -20.47 13.49 14.92
N ALA A 12 -21.47 13.78 14.07
CA ALA A 12 -22.30 12.75 13.46
C ALA A 12 -21.46 11.77 12.62
N TYR A 13 -20.47 12.28 11.88
CA TYR A 13 -19.51 11.45 11.16
C TYR A 13 -18.73 10.53 12.11
N SER A 14 -18.15 11.06 13.20
CA SER A 14 -17.40 10.25 14.17
C SER A 14 -18.25 9.14 14.80
N ILE A 15 -19.51 9.44 15.14
CA ILE A 15 -20.46 8.44 15.67
C ILE A 15 -20.73 7.35 14.63
N ASN A 16 -20.96 7.74 13.37
CA ASN A 16 -21.19 6.78 12.28
C ASN A 16 -19.96 5.91 11.98
N GLN A 17 -18.76 6.33 12.37
CA GLN A 17 -17.52 5.57 12.22
C GLN A 17 -17.11 4.83 13.50
N GLU A 18 -17.91 4.87 14.57
CA GLU A 18 -17.57 4.32 15.88
C GLU A 18 -17.17 2.85 15.82
N GLU A 19 -17.88 2.04 15.02
CA GLU A 19 -17.57 0.62 14.81
C GLU A 19 -16.11 0.42 14.35
N TYR A 20 -15.68 1.17 13.33
CA TYR A 20 -14.33 1.08 12.78
C TYR A 20 -13.27 1.68 13.71
N LEU A 21 -13.60 2.77 14.41
CA LEU A 21 -12.69 3.43 15.36
C LEU A 21 -12.42 2.57 16.61
N LYS A 22 -13.27 1.59 16.90
CA LYS A 22 -13.17 0.73 18.08
C LYS A 22 -12.61 -0.67 17.80
N VAL A 23 -12.24 -1.00 16.56
CA VAL A 23 -11.76 -2.34 16.18
C VAL A 23 -10.60 -2.81 17.06
N PHE A 24 -9.69 -1.91 17.45
CA PHE A 24 -8.56 -2.21 18.34
C PHE A 24 -8.97 -2.73 19.73
N LEU A 25 -10.22 -2.51 20.16
CA LEU A 25 -10.75 -3.06 21.43
C LEU A 25 -11.08 -4.56 21.32
N THR A 26 -11.32 -5.04 20.10
CA THR A 26 -11.68 -6.43 19.81
C THR A 26 -10.57 -7.21 19.13
N ASP A 27 -9.70 -6.53 18.39
CA ASP A 27 -8.56 -7.11 17.66
C ASP A 27 -7.26 -6.44 18.10
N GLY A 28 -6.40 -7.21 18.78
CA GLY A 28 -5.12 -6.72 19.29
C GLY A 28 -4.05 -6.48 18.23
N GLU A 29 -4.25 -6.99 17.01
CA GLU A 29 -3.34 -6.74 15.89
C GLU A 29 -3.60 -5.37 15.22
N VAL A 30 -4.74 -4.75 15.51
CA VAL A 30 -5.10 -3.43 14.99
C VAL A 30 -4.59 -2.34 15.95
N PRO A 31 -3.67 -1.46 15.52
CA PRO A 31 -3.21 -0.36 16.35
C PRO A 31 -4.33 0.63 16.68
N ILE A 32 -4.23 1.29 17.85
CA ILE A 32 -5.17 2.34 18.26
C ILE A 32 -5.13 3.59 17.37
N ASP A 33 -4.02 3.81 16.67
CA ASP A 33 -3.79 4.97 15.82
C ASP A 33 -3.29 4.58 14.42
N ASP A 34 -3.48 5.47 13.45
CA ASP A 34 -3.07 5.25 12.06
C ASP A 34 -1.67 5.81 11.74
N SER A 35 -0.85 6.10 12.76
CA SER A 35 0.42 6.81 12.55
C SER A 35 1.37 6.05 11.62
N ALA A 36 1.30 4.72 11.59
CA ALA A 36 2.11 3.91 10.70
C ALA A 36 1.73 4.12 9.22
N SER A 37 0.44 4.09 8.90
CA SER A 37 -0.04 4.29 7.53
C SER A 37 0.15 5.73 7.08
N GLU A 38 -0.11 6.71 7.95
CA GLU A 38 0.15 8.12 7.64
C GLU A 38 1.62 8.38 7.30
N ARG A 39 2.55 7.78 8.06
CA ARG A 39 3.99 7.85 7.76
C ARG A 39 4.34 7.23 6.42
N ALA A 40 3.74 6.10 6.07
CA ALA A 40 3.93 5.46 4.77
C ALA A 40 3.41 6.34 3.61
N LEU A 41 2.23 6.94 3.77
CA LEU A 41 1.61 7.82 2.78
C LEU A 41 2.28 9.18 2.64
N ARG A 42 3.00 9.65 3.67
CA ARG A 42 3.67 10.97 3.67
C ARG A 42 4.57 11.19 2.45
N ASN A 43 5.32 10.18 2.03
CA ASN A 43 6.22 10.31 0.88
C ASN A 43 5.44 10.54 -0.42
N PHE A 44 4.31 9.85 -0.58
CA PHE A 44 3.42 10.05 -1.72
C PHE A 44 2.79 11.44 -1.71
N THR A 45 2.29 11.92 -0.57
CA THR A 45 1.64 13.24 -0.49
C THR A 45 2.62 14.39 -0.76
N ILE A 46 3.86 14.28 -0.27
CA ILE A 46 4.94 15.23 -0.60
C ILE A 46 5.27 15.14 -2.09
N GLY A 47 5.43 13.94 -2.63
CA GLY A 47 5.73 13.70 -4.05
C GLY A 47 4.65 14.27 -4.98
N ARG A 48 3.37 14.05 -4.68
CA ARG A 48 2.22 14.56 -5.42
C ARG A 48 2.26 16.08 -5.60
N LYS A 49 2.70 16.83 -4.59
CA LYS A 49 2.85 18.29 -4.69
C LYS A 49 3.92 18.69 -5.72
N ASN A 50 4.94 17.85 -5.91
CA ASN A 50 6.06 18.10 -6.82
C ASN A 50 5.83 17.52 -8.23
N TRP A 51 4.92 16.56 -8.40
CA TRP A 51 4.59 15.96 -9.69
C TRP A 51 3.61 16.83 -10.47
N VAL A 52 4.12 17.91 -11.05
CA VAL A 52 3.32 18.85 -11.89
C VAL A 52 2.74 18.16 -13.15
N THR A 53 3.21 16.95 -13.49
CA THR A 53 2.87 16.23 -14.73
C THR A 53 1.89 15.06 -14.57
N ILE A 54 1.57 14.61 -13.34
CA ILE A 54 0.59 13.51 -13.11
C ILE A 54 -0.81 14.12 -12.98
N ASN A 55 -1.37 14.58 -14.12
CA ASN A 55 -2.67 15.24 -14.18
C ASN A 55 -3.79 14.37 -14.78
N THR A 56 -3.60 13.06 -14.85
CA THR A 56 -4.62 12.14 -15.39
C THR A 56 -5.04 11.11 -14.35
N VAL A 57 -6.30 10.68 -14.40
CA VAL A 57 -6.84 9.61 -13.53
C VAL A 57 -6.02 8.33 -13.69
N ARG A 58 -5.66 7.97 -14.93
CA ARG A 58 -4.81 6.80 -15.21
C ARG A 58 -3.42 6.93 -14.57
N GLY A 59 -2.80 8.11 -14.63
CA GLY A 59 -1.52 8.36 -13.98
C GLY A 59 -1.60 8.25 -12.46
N ALA A 60 -2.68 8.77 -11.87
CA ALA A 60 -2.92 8.64 -10.43
C ALA A 60 -3.10 7.16 -10.01
N GLN A 61 -3.86 6.38 -10.79
CA GLN A 61 -4.04 4.94 -10.56
C GLN A 61 -2.72 4.17 -10.66
N ALA A 62 -1.93 4.42 -11.72
CA ALA A 62 -0.62 3.77 -11.88
C ALA A 62 0.33 4.09 -10.72
N SER A 63 0.37 5.37 -10.28
CA SER A 63 1.15 5.76 -9.11
C SER A 63 0.68 5.07 -7.84
N ALA A 64 -0.63 4.97 -7.60
CA ALA A 64 -1.17 4.27 -6.44
C ALA A 64 -0.75 2.79 -6.40
N VAL A 65 -0.79 2.10 -7.54
CA VAL A 65 -0.33 0.71 -7.67
C VAL A 65 1.15 0.58 -7.33
N ILE A 66 2.01 1.41 -7.93
CA ILE A 66 3.46 1.37 -7.68
C ILE A 66 3.76 1.63 -6.20
N TYR A 67 3.16 2.66 -5.61
CA TYR A 67 3.39 2.99 -4.20
C TYR A 67 2.92 1.87 -3.27
N SER A 68 1.75 1.29 -3.52
CA SER A 68 1.26 0.15 -2.74
C SER A 68 2.26 -0.99 -2.78
N LEU A 69 2.76 -1.36 -3.96
CA LEU A 69 3.76 -2.42 -4.11
C LEU A 69 5.07 -2.10 -3.38
N THR A 70 5.53 -0.84 -3.43
CA THR A 70 6.76 -0.42 -2.75
C THR A 70 6.64 -0.41 -1.23
N GLU A 71 5.49 0.04 -0.69
CA GLU A 71 5.26 0.07 0.75
C GLU A 71 5.06 -1.35 1.29
N THR A 72 4.33 -2.22 0.57
CA THR A 72 4.21 -3.64 0.94
C THR A 72 5.57 -4.35 0.93
N ALA A 73 6.41 -4.11 -0.07
CA ALA A 73 7.77 -4.66 -0.11
C ALA A 73 8.61 -4.18 1.09
N ARG A 74 8.51 -2.89 1.44
CA ARG A 74 9.19 -2.33 2.61
C ARG A 74 8.69 -2.93 3.92
N ALA A 75 7.38 -3.12 4.07
CA ALA A 75 6.76 -3.75 5.23
C ALA A 75 7.24 -5.20 5.42
N ASN A 76 7.55 -5.90 4.33
CA ASN A 76 8.11 -7.25 4.32
C ASN A 76 9.65 -7.29 4.38
N ASN A 77 10.31 -6.18 4.73
CA ASN A 77 11.77 -6.08 4.85
C ASN A 77 12.55 -6.39 3.55
N LEU A 78 11.95 -6.11 2.39
CA LEU A 78 12.59 -6.27 1.10
C LEU A 78 13.34 -4.99 0.67
N ASN A 79 14.40 -5.18 -0.11
CA ASN A 79 14.98 -4.13 -0.92
C ASN A 79 14.06 -3.85 -2.12
N VAL A 80 13.34 -2.74 -2.05
CA VAL A 80 12.35 -2.32 -3.05
C VAL A 80 12.91 -2.33 -4.47
N TYR A 81 14.16 -1.91 -4.69
CA TYR A 81 14.73 -1.87 -6.03
C TYR A 81 14.86 -3.27 -6.64
N TYR A 82 15.47 -4.20 -5.92
CA TYR A 82 15.67 -5.57 -6.41
C TYR A 82 14.35 -6.33 -6.54
N TYR A 83 13.42 -6.12 -5.61
CA TYR A 83 12.10 -6.72 -5.69
C TYR A 83 11.30 -6.25 -6.92
N ILE A 84 11.21 -4.95 -7.16
CA ILE A 84 10.52 -4.41 -8.35
C ILE A 84 11.21 -4.87 -9.63
N LYS A 85 12.54 -4.90 -9.66
CA LYS A 85 13.31 -5.42 -10.81
C LYS A 85 12.96 -6.89 -11.08
N HIS A 86 12.91 -7.72 -10.04
CA HIS A 86 12.55 -9.14 -10.16
C HIS A 86 11.14 -9.30 -10.74
N LEU A 87 10.15 -8.59 -10.18
CA LEU A 87 8.78 -8.62 -10.68
C LEU A 87 8.67 -8.21 -12.14
N LEU A 88 9.29 -7.10 -12.53
CA LEU A 88 9.24 -6.60 -13.92
C LEU A 88 10.01 -7.49 -14.91
N THR A 89 10.92 -8.34 -14.43
CA THR A 89 11.70 -9.26 -15.28
C THR A 89 10.99 -10.60 -15.44
N GLU A 90 10.40 -11.12 -14.37
CA GLU A 90 9.87 -12.49 -14.31
C GLU A 90 8.35 -12.56 -14.56
N LEU A 91 7.55 -11.62 -14.04
CA LEU A 91 6.09 -11.65 -14.24
C LEU A 91 5.67 -11.64 -15.71
N PRO A 92 6.31 -10.88 -16.63
CA PRO A 92 5.93 -10.91 -18.04
C PRO A 92 6.05 -12.29 -18.69
N ARG A 93 6.89 -13.19 -18.15
CA ARG A 93 7.04 -14.56 -18.65
C ARG A 93 5.86 -15.46 -18.31
N LEU A 94 5.03 -15.04 -17.35
CA LEU A 94 3.86 -15.78 -16.88
C LEU A 94 2.55 -15.28 -17.49
N ILE A 95 2.63 -14.24 -18.33
CA ILE A 95 1.47 -13.69 -19.03
C ILE A 95 1.17 -14.57 -20.24
N TYR A 96 -0.04 -15.14 -20.28
CA TYR A 96 -0.53 -15.87 -21.45
C TYR A 96 -0.81 -14.93 -22.63
N GLU A 97 -0.93 -15.46 -23.84
CA GLU A 97 -1.19 -14.66 -25.06
C GLU A 97 -2.43 -13.77 -24.97
N ASN A 98 -3.42 -14.16 -24.17
CA ASN A 98 -4.64 -13.39 -23.91
C ASN A 98 -4.49 -12.29 -22.84
N GLY A 99 -3.28 -12.10 -22.30
CA GLY A 99 -3.00 -11.11 -21.24
C GLY A 99 -3.41 -11.54 -19.83
N SER A 100 -3.88 -12.77 -19.64
CA SER A 100 -4.24 -13.30 -18.32
C SER A 100 -3.02 -13.91 -17.61
N ILE A 101 -3.11 -13.98 -16.28
CA ILE A 101 -2.11 -14.64 -15.42
C ILE A 101 -2.87 -15.56 -14.47
N GLU A 102 -2.39 -16.80 -14.31
CA GLU A 102 -2.94 -17.72 -13.32
C GLU A 102 -2.52 -17.28 -11.90
N GLN A 103 -3.49 -17.06 -11.01
CA GLN A 103 -3.23 -16.51 -9.67
C GLN A 103 -2.35 -17.43 -8.80
N SER A 104 -2.47 -18.75 -8.98
CA SER A 104 -1.66 -19.76 -8.26
C SER A 104 -0.16 -19.58 -8.50
N LEU A 105 0.22 -19.08 -9.69
CA LEU A 105 1.60 -18.85 -10.09
C LEU A 105 2.21 -17.58 -9.50
N LEU A 106 1.39 -16.74 -8.85
CA LEU A 106 1.85 -15.48 -8.27
C LEU A 106 2.43 -15.62 -6.86
N GLU A 107 2.11 -16.71 -6.14
CA GLU A 107 2.57 -16.91 -4.76
C GLU A 107 4.10 -16.78 -4.60
N PRO A 108 4.94 -17.35 -5.48
CA PRO A 108 6.40 -17.19 -5.40
C PRO A 108 6.89 -15.75 -5.52
N PHE A 109 6.09 -14.86 -6.12
CA PHE A 109 6.40 -13.45 -6.34
C PHE A 109 5.88 -12.54 -5.24
N MET A 110 5.08 -13.06 -4.30
CA MET A 110 4.55 -12.27 -3.21
C MET A 110 5.67 -11.76 -2.29
N PRO A 111 5.48 -10.59 -1.65
CA PRO A 111 6.54 -9.98 -0.85
C PRO A 111 6.86 -10.75 0.44
N TRP A 112 5.97 -11.65 0.87
CA TRP A 112 6.19 -12.58 1.98
C TRP A 112 6.75 -13.94 1.54
N SER A 113 7.00 -14.15 0.25
CA SER A 113 7.52 -15.42 -0.26
C SER A 113 8.96 -15.66 0.17
N GLU A 114 9.26 -16.91 0.54
CA GLU A 114 10.63 -17.38 0.86
C GLU A 114 11.46 -17.71 -0.40
N THR A 115 10.81 -17.80 -1.57
CA THR A 115 11.48 -18.18 -2.83
C THR A 115 12.06 -16.99 -3.59
N LEU A 116 11.98 -15.78 -3.02
CA LEU A 116 12.50 -14.59 -3.68
C LEU A 116 14.03 -14.66 -3.81
N PRO A 117 14.62 -14.04 -4.84
CA PRO A 117 16.06 -13.94 -4.97
C PRO A 117 16.72 -13.33 -3.72
N ALA A 118 17.92 -13.83 -3.36
CA ALA A 118 18.61 -13.42 -2.14
C ALA A 118 18.95 -11.92 -2.06
N ASP A 119 19.08 -11.25 -3.21
CA ASP A 119 19.29 -9.81 -3.32
C ASP A 119 18.03 -8.98 -3.02
N CYS A 120 16.85 -9.58 -3.09
CA CYS A 120 15.58 -8.94 -2.73
C CYS A 120 15.44 -8.71 -1.23
N TYR A 121 16.12 -9.47 -0.38
CA TYR A 121 16.04 -9.26 1.07
C TYR A 121 16.94 -8.09 1.51
N SER A 122 16.39 -7.20 2.34
CA SER A 122 17.14 -6.04 2.83
C SER A 122 18.31 -6.47 3.70
N LYS A 123 19.51 -5.99 3.37
CA LYS A 123 20.72 -6.19 4.18
C LYS A 123 20.82 -5.25 5.39
N ARG A 124 19.86 -4.33 5.57
CA ARG A 124 19.88 -3.41 6.71
C ARG A 124 19.72 -4.21 8.00
N ARG A 125 20.75 -4.17 8.86
CA ARG A 125 20.61 -4.58 10.26
C ARG A 125 19.59 -3.67 10.94
N LYS A 126 18.66 -4.28 11.68
CA LYS A 126 17.75 -3.58 12.61
C LYS A 126 18.55 -2.75 13.62
#